data_AF-A0A1F1FH63-F1
#
_entry.id   AF-A0A1F1FH63-F1
#
_cell.length_a   1.000
_cell.length_b   1.000
_cell.length_c   1.000
_cell.angle_alpha   90.00
_cell.angle_beta   90.00
_cell.angle_gamma   90.00
#
_symmetry.space_group_name_H-M   'P 1'
#
loop_
_entity.id
_entity.type
_entity.pdbx_description
1 polymer ?
#
loop_
_entity_poly.entity_id
_entity_poly.type
_entity_poly.pdbx_seq_one_letter_code
_entity_poly.pdbx_strand_id
1 'polypeptide(L)'
;MRLPKIVLAGTAALALSLTLGACSLSVNGSGSGDSSTPAAQAEQKDSQSADSKNSSKADAKGAATADSQTSSGGSAQASTAPSSKDGDHDDDKDGDDAPITDPTWKDIQSTGQRTEVSGAYTVQGAGAALNLVGDLDTLTVQGSDVKIAAEDVDNLIVQGSNVTVYARDIDHLTIQGSNVTVHWLGDDPTIQDGGANNTTGKLSQ
;
A
#
# COMPACT_ATOMS: atom_id res chain seq x y z
N MET A 1 -52.59 -23.50 12.64
CA MET A 1 -53.48 -22.64 11.82
C MET A 1 -52.67 -21.46 11.29
N ARG A 2 -52.71 -21.29 9.96
CA ARG A 2 -52.44 -20.11 9.10
C ARG A 2 -51.42 -19.06 9.56
N LEU A 3 -50.31 -18.99 8.81
CA LEU A 3 -49.45 -17.83 8.65
C LEU A 3 -50.25 -16.60 8.16
N PRO A 4 -49.88 -15.37 8.55
CA PRO A 4 -50.15 -14.19 7.75
C PRO A 4 -49.07 -14.00 6.67
N LYS A 5 -49.53 -13.51 5.52
CA LYS A 5 -48.83 -13.36 4.25
C LYS A 5 -48.68 -11.87 3.91
N ILE A 6 -47.54 -11.53 3.30
CA ILE A 6 -47.30 -10.46 2.30
C ILE A 6 -47.30 -9.03 2.91
N VAL A 7 -46.38 -8.14 2.53
CA VAL A 7 -46.62 -7.10 1.51
C VAL A 7 -45.32 -6.41 1.04
N LEU A 8 -45.26 -6.26 -0.29
CA LEU A 8 -44.62 -5.27 -1.19
C LEU A 8 -43.11 -5.04 -1.25
N ALA A 9 -42.63 -5.30 -2.47
CA ALA A 9 -41.50 -4.67 -3.13
C ALA A 9 -41.61 -3.13 -3.16
N GLY A 10 -40.48 -2.46 -2.93
CA GLY A 10 -40.28 -1.04 -3.20
C GLY A 10 -39.07 -0.88 -4.11
N THR A 11 -39.29 -0.83 -5.41
CA THR A 11 -38.33 -0.41 -6.43
C THR A 11 -38.04 1.09 -6.26
N ALA A 12 -36.81 1.44 -5.86
CA ALA A 12 -36.34 2.83 -5.91
C ALA A 12 -35.88 3.14 -7.34
N ALA A 13 -36.58 4.04 -8.03
CA ALA A 13 -36.15 4.59 -9.30
C ALA A 13 -35.12 5.71 -9.05
N LEU A 14 -33.90 5.52 -9.54
CA LEU A 14 -32.86 6.54 -9.59
C LEU A 14 -33.21 7.55 -10.71
N ALA A 15 -33.64 8.74 -10.33
CA ALA A 15 -33.77 9.86 -11.26
C ALA A 15 -32.41 10.52 -11.44
N LEU A 16 -31.72 10.25 -12.56
CA LEU A 16 -30.55 11.01 -12.99
C LEU A 16 -31.02 12.36 -13.54
N SER A 17 -30.84 13.43 -12.76
CA SER A 17 -30.99 14.80 -13.27
C SER A 17 -29.76 15.18 -14.09
N LEU A 18 -29.88 15.15 -15.42
CA LEU A 18 -28.91 15.75 -16.34
C LEU A 18 -29.12 17.27 -16.36
N THR A 19 -28.25 18.01 -15.68
CA THR A 19 -28.13 19.45 -15.92
C THR A 19 -27.12 19.71 -17.04
N LEU A 20 -27.64 20.03 -18.23
CA LEU A 20 -26.87 20.62 -19.31
C LEU A 20 -26.63 22.11 -18.98
N GLY A 21 -25.42 22.45 -18.55
CA GLY A 21 -24.95 23.84 -18.45
C GLY A 21 -24.02 24.16 -19.62
N ALA A 22 -24.52 24.94 -20.58
CA ALA A 22 -23.76 25.45 -21.71
C ALA A 22 -23.10 26.81 -21.41
N CYS A 23 -21.99 27.07 -22.12
CA CYS A 23 -21.30 28.37 -22.32
C CYS A 23 -20.51 28.91 -21.10
N SER A 24 -19.25 29.31 -21.22
CA SER A 24 -18.75 30.26 -22.22
C SER A 24 -17.28 30.06 -22.58
N LEU A 25 -17.01 30.16 -23.87
CA LEU A 25 -15.71 30.40 -24.46
C LEU A 25 -15.43 31.91 -24.34
N SER A 26 -14.28 32.29 -23.79
CA SER A 26 -13.71 33.63 -23.94
C SER A 26 -12.36 33.50 -24.65
N VAL A 27 -12.29 34.01 -25.87
CA VAL A 27 -11.06 34.21 -26.63
C VAL A 27 -10.99 35.68 -27.06
N ASN A 28 -9.75 36.16 -27.21
CA ASN A 28 -9.31 37.47 -27.71
C ASN A 28 -9.08 38.53 -26.60
N GLY A 29 -7.89 39.13 -26.43
CA GLY A 29 -6.68 39.18 -27.24
C GLY A 29 -5.86 40.42 -26.83
N SER A 30 -4.68 40.59 -27.42
CA SER A 30 -3.66 41.64 -27.20
C SER A 30 -2.58 41.19 -26.20
N GLY A 31 -1.28 41.13 -26.51
CA GLY A 31 -0.52 41.71 -27.61
C GLY A 31 0.70 42.42 -27.03
N SER A 32 1.89 42.00 -27.49
CA SER A 32 3.17 42.73 -27.48
C SER A 32 3.89 42.97 -26.14
N GLY A 33 5.20 42.73 -26.12
CA GLY A 33 6.10 43.40 -25.17
C GLY A 33 7.39 42.65 -24.86
N ASP A 34 8.45 43.04 -25.56
CA ASP A 34 9.85 42.67 -25.38
C ASP A 34 10.45 42.91 -23.96
N SER A 35 11.64 42.32 -23.78
CA SER A 35 12.81 42.84 -23.05
C SER A 35 12.97 42.59 -21.54
N SER A 36 13.95 41.73 -21.26
CA SER A 36 15.20 42.05 -20.53
C SER A 36 15.17 42.62 -19.11
N THR A 37 15.98 41.97 -18.28
CA THR A 37 16.77 42.49 -17.12
C THR A 37 16.21 42.18 -15.72
N PRO A 38 16.91 41.33 -14.94
CA PRO A 38 16.98 41.46 -13.49
C PRO A 38 18.18 42.35 -13.13
N ALA A 39 17.93 43.44 -12.41
CA ALA A 39 18.95 44.29 -11.82
C ALA A 39 18.77 44.35 -10.30
N ALA A 40 19.92 44.46 -9.62
CA ALA A 40 20.12 44.81 -8.22
C ALA A 40 19.75 43.72 -7.19
N GLN A 41 20.55 43.41 -6.16
CA GLN A 41 21.64 44.17 -5.56
C GLN A 41 22.54 43.23 -4.75
N ALA A 42 23.84 43.49 -4.82
CA ALA A 42 24.87 42.88 -3.98
C ALA A 42 25.02 43.69 -2.70
N GLU A 43 25.16 43.05 -1.54
CA GLU A 43 25.84 43.66 -0.40
C GLU A 43 26.47 42.55 0.46
N GLN A 44 27.78 42.65 0.66
CA GLN A 44 28.62 41.77 1.45
C GLN A 44 28.47 42.07 2.96
N LYS A 45 28.66 41.06 3.82
CA LYS A 45 29.30 41.27 5.14
C LYS A 45 29.87 39.97 5.72
N ASP A 46 31.16 39.81 5.46
CA ASP A 46 32.27 39.53 6.37
C ASP A 46 32.05 38.97 7.81
N SER A 47 33.09 38.23 8.21
CA SER A 47 33.65 38.07 9.57
C SER A 47 33.55 36.69 10.26
N GLN A 48 34.65 35.95 10.13
CA GLN A 48 35.54 35.43 11.19
C GLN A 48 34.98 34.60 12.37
N SER A 49 35.48 33.35 12.40
CA SER A 49 36.27 32.71 13.48
C SER A 49 35.68 32.57 14.90
N ALA A 50 35.54 31.32 15.36
CA ALA A 50 36.08 30.89 16.65
C ALA A 50 36.24 29.35 16.72
N ASP A 51 37.48 28.93 16.91
CA ASP A 51 37.92 27.65 17.45
C ASP A 51 37.45 27.51 18.91
N SER A 52 37.04 26.31 19.34
CA SER A 52 37.14 25.89 20.75
C SER A 52 37.18 24.37 20.85
N LYS A 53 38.40 23.85 20.94
CA LYS A 53 38.74 22.63 21.70
C LYS A 53 38.29 22.76 23.16
N ASN A 54 37.68 21.72 23.73
CA ASN A 54 38.19 21.10 24.96
C ASN A 54 37.52 19.75 25.24
N SER A 55 38.38 18.77 25.50
CA SER A 55 38.17 17.43 26.02
C SER A 55 37.68 17.41 27.48
N SER A 56 36.90 16.40 27.85
CA SER A 56 37.04 15.71 29.15
C SER A 56 36.49 14.28 29.09
N LYS A 57 37.21 13.42 29.80
CA LYS A 57 37.25 11.95 29.83
C LYS A 57 36.60 11.43 31.11
N ALA A 58 36.19 10.15 31.10
CA ALA A 58 36.21 9.12 32.18
C ALA A 58 34.84 8.39 32.27
N ASP A 59 34.70 7.09 31.99
CA ASP A 59 35.29 5.85 32.55
C ASP A 59 34.33 5.16 33.55
N ALA A 60 33.85 3.96 33.21
CA ALA A 60 33.48 2.80 34.07
C ALA A 60 32.71 1.78 33.18
N LYS A 61 33.21 0.61 32.74
CA LYS A 61 33.87 -0.57 33.35
C LYS A 61 32.92 -1.47 34.18
N GLY A 62 32.68 -2.68 33.65
CA GLY A 62 32.12 -3.89 34.30
C GLY A 62 31.07 -4.58 33.41
N ALA A 63 31.31 -5.63 32.62
CA ALA A 63 31.72 -7.01 32.93
C ALA A 63 30.77 -7.69 33.96
N ALA A 64 30.20 -8.89 33.81
CA ALA A 64 30.47 -10.03 32.93
C ALA A 64 29.27 -11.02 32.91
N THR A 65 29.21 -11.85 31.85
CA THR A 65 28.90 -13.29 31.77
C THR A 65 27.87 -13.95 32.71
N ALA A 66 26.92 -14.69 32.13
CA ALA A 66 26.68 -16.09 32.52
C ALA A 66 25.93 -16.86 31.42
N ASP A 67 26.58 -17.94 31.00
CA ASP A 67 26.14 -19.05 30.16
C ASP A 67 25.06 -19.89 30.89
N SER A 68 24.12 -20.47 30.16
CA SER A 68 23.37 -21.64 30.62
C SER A 68 22.85 -22.44 29.43
N GLN A 69 23.71 -23.34 28.95
CA GLN A 69 23.31 -24.59 28.32
C GLN A 69 22.45 -25.45 29.26
N THR A 70 21.36 -26.02 28.75
CA THR A 70 20.87 -27.33 29.22
C THR A 70 20.22 -28.09 28.07
N SER A 71 20.48 -29.38 28.04
CA SER A 71 20.25 -30.31 26.94
C SER A 71 19.09 -31.28 27.21
N SER A 72 18.54 -31.83 26.11
CA SER A 72 18.13 -33.24 25.92
C SER A 72 16.81 -33.81 26.46
N GLY A 73 16.08 -34.51 25.56
CA GLY A 73 15.17 -35.65 25.81
C GLY A 73 13.72 -35.40 25.34
N GLY A 74 13.24 -35.91 24.19
CA GLY A 74 12.77 -37.30 23.96
C GLY A 74 11.40 -37.53 24.66
N SER A 75 10.28 -37.92 24.06
CA SER A 75 10.03 -38.90 22.98
C SER A 75 8.56 -38.83 22.51
N ALA A 76 8.32 -39.42 21.34
CA ALA A 76 7.09 -39.68 20.58
C ALA A 76 5.76 -39.99 21.33
N GLN A 77 4.63 -39.66 20.67
CA GLN A 77 3.70 -40.68 20.17
C GLN A 77 2.80 -40.16 19.03
N ALA A 78 2.75 -40.96 17.97
CA ALA A 78 2.07 -40.75 16.69
C ALA A 78 0.55 -40.96 16.74
N SER A 79 -0.17 -40.46 15.72
CA SER A 79 -1.27 -41.16 15.04
C SER A 79 -1.59 -40.50 13.68
N THR A 80 -1.10 -41.13 12.59
CA THR A 80 -1.78 -41.47 11.31
C THR A 80 -2.71 -40.43 10.64
N ALA A 81 -2.59 -40.07 9.36
CA ALA A 81 -2.37 -40.92 8.17
C ALA A 81 -1.89 -40.07 6.96
N PRO A 82 -1.36 -40.70 5.89
CA PRO A 82 -0.59 -40.02 4.84
C PRO A 82 -1.50 -39.55 3.70
N SER A 83 -1.40 -38.28 3.32
CA SER A 83 -1.71 -37.87 1.95
C SER A 83 -0.40 -37.81 1.18
N SER A 84 -0.16 -38.83 0.38
CA SER A 84 0.79 -38.77 -0.73
C SER A 84 0.45 -37.56 -1.58
N LYS A 85 1.26 -36.50 -1.50
CA LYS A 85 1.51 -35.66 -2.66
C LYS A 85 2.93 -36.00 -3.07
N ASP A 86 2.99 -36.72 -4.18
CA ASP A 86 4.19 -36.87 -4.97
C ASP A 86 4.82 -35.49 -5.16
N GLY A 87 6.15 -35.46 -5.06
CA GLY A 87 6.89 -34.22 -5.10
C GLY A 87 6.70 -33.51 -6.43
N ASP A 88 6.26 -32.26 -6.34
CA ASP A 88 6.86 -31.20 -7.12
C ASP A 88 7.71 -30.39 -6.14
N HIS A 89 8.99 -30.27 -6.48
CA HIS A 89 9.84 -29.23 -5.91
C HIS A 89 9.39 -27.96 -6.65
N ASP A 90 8.31 -27.36 -6.15
CA ASP A 90 7.97 -25.99 -6.49
C ASP A 90 9.01 -25.14 -5.77
N ASP A 91 10.13 -24.87 -6.46
CA ASP A 91 11.08 -23.82 -6.10
C ASP A 91 10.48 -22.42 -6.36
N ASP A 92 9.16 -22.37 -6.58
CA ASP A 92 8.33 -21.19 -6.67
C ASP A 92 8.35 -20.54 -5.29
N LYS A 93 9.29 -19.62 -5.14
CA LYS A 93 9.22 -18.64 -4.07
C LYS A 93 8.13 -17.66 -4.44
N ASP A 94 6.89 -18.13 -4.33
CA ASP A 94 5.73 -17.29 -4.18
C ASP A 94 6.08 -16.26 -3.11
N GLY A 95 5.67 -15.02 -3.30
CA GLY A 95 6.08 -13.89 -2.46
C GLY A 95 5.74 -14.07 -0.98
N ASP A 96 5.07 -15.14 -0.59
CA ASP A 96 4.52 -15.54 0.72
C ASP A 96 5.54 -15.69 1.85
N ASP A 97 6.78 -16.08 1.55
CA ASP A 97 7.82 -16.23 2.57
C ASP A 97 8.92 -15.14 2.49
N ALA A 98 8.92 -14.33 1.44
CA ALA A 98 9.89 -13.25 1.27
C ALA A 98 9.80 -12.21 2.40
N PRO A 99 10.89 -11.83 3.08
CA PRO A 99 10.81 -10.83 4.15
C PRO A 99 10.35 -9.47 3.59
N ILE A 100 9.46 -8.76 4.27
CA ILE A 100 9.09 -7.40 3.82
C ILE A 100 10.21 -6.42 4.23
N THR A 101 10.90 -5.85 3.23
CA THR A 101 12.03 -4.92 3.42
C THR A 101 11.73 -3.48 3.05
N ASP A 102 10.71 -3.23 2.23
CA ASP A 102 10.30 -1.88 1.84
C ASP A 102 9.87 -1.07 3.08
N PRO A 103 10.49 0.11 3.33
CA PRO A 103 10.22 0.88 4.54
C PRO A 103 8.81 1.46 4.58
N THR A 104 8.21 1.81 3.43
CA THR A 104 6.85 2.36 3.34
C THR A 104 5.83 1.27 3.64
N TRP A 105 6.03 0.06 3.11
CA TRP A 105 5.20 -1.08 3.43
C TRP A 105 5.25 -1.40 4.93
N LYS A 106 6.47 -1.45 5.51
CA LYS A 106 6.63 -1.68 6.96
C LYS A 106 5.94 -0.61 7.81
N ASP A 107 5.98 0.64 7.38
CA ASP A 107 5.26 1.74 8.05
C ASP A 107 3.74 1.50 8.03
N ILE A 108 3.17 1.11 6.88
CA ILE A 108 1.74 0.78 6.77
C ILE A 108 1.37 -0.43 7.63
N GLN A 109 2.21 -1.48 7.67
CA GLN A 109 1.96 -2.64 8.53
C GLN A 109 1.97 -2.29 10.02
N SER A 110 2.88 -1.39 10.42
CA SER A 110 3.06 -0.99 11.81
C SER A 110 2.04 0.05 12.29
N THR A 111 1.59 0.94 11.42
CA THR A 111 0.75 2.10 11.79
C THR A 111 -0.67 2.03 11.24
N GLY A 112 -0.89 1.27 10.17
CA GLY A 112 -2.19 1.08 9.55
C GLY A 112 -3.14 0.28 10.46
N GLN A 113 -4.44 0.49 10.27
CA GLN A 113 -5.45 -0.23 11.01
C GLN A 113 -5.46 -1.71 10.60
N ARG A 114 -5.06 -2.59 11.52
CA ARG A 114 -5.11 -4.04 11.31
C ARG A 114 -6.55 -4.50 11.18
N THR A 115 -6.87 -5.16 10.08
CA THR A 115 -8.20 -5.67 9.77
C THR A 115 -8.07 -7.10 9.24
N GLU A 116 -8.74 -8.04 9.90
CA GLU A 116 -8.87 -9.40 9.39
C GLU A 116 -9.90 -9.41 8.26
N VAL A 117 -9.50 -9.96 7.11
CA VAL A 117 -10.32 -9.98 5.90
C VAL A 117 -10.37 -11.37 5.29
N SER A 118 -11.41 -11.63 4.51
CA SER A 118 -11.53 -12.82 3.67
C SER A 118 -12.50 -12.55 2.52
N GLY A 119 -12.27 -13.18 1.37
CA GLY A 119 -13.14 -13.06 0.21
C GLY A 119 -13.10 -11.66 -0.41
N ALA A 120 -14.27 -11.04 -0.63
CA ALA A 120 -14.35 -9.70 -1.23
C ALA A 120 -14.30 -8.59 -0.17
N TYR A 121 -13.40 -7.62 -0.36
CA TYR A 121 -13.26 -6.44 0.51
C TYR A 121 -13.23 -5.14 -0.29
N THR A 122 -13.86 -4.09 0.24
CA THR A 122 -13.94 -2.78 -0.42
C THR A 122 -13.47 -1.68 0.52
N VAL A 123 -12.52 -0.88 0.05
CA VAL A 123 -12.01 0.31 0.75
C VAL A 123 -12.63 1.56 0.14
N GLN A 124 -13.30 2.34 0.99
CA GLN A 124 -14.01 3.57 0.61
C GLN A 124 -13.58 4.73 1.52
N GLY A 125 -13.91 5.96 1.11
CA GLY A 125 -13.57 7.17 1.87
C GLY A 125 -12.18 7.72 1.53
N ALA A 126 -11.64 8.60 2.38
CA ALA A 126 -10.35 9.26 2.12
C ALA A 126 -9.39 9.11 3.30
N GLY A 127 -8.09 9.05 3.01
CA GLY A 127 -7.04 9.10 4.04
C GLY A 127 -6.87 7.82 4.87
N ALA A 128 -7.41 6.69 4.39
CA ALA A 128 -7.31 5.42 5.11
C ALA A 128 -5.89 4.82 5.01
N ALA A 129 -5.39 4.26 6.10
CA ALA A 129 -4.19 3.42 6.13
C ALA A 129 -4.57 2.06 6.75
N LEU A 130 -4.48 0.98 5.96
CA LEU A 130 -5.00 -0.34 6.33
C LEU A 130 -3.91 -1.41 6.26
N ASN A 131 -3.90 -2.29 7.26
CA ASN A 131 -3.11 -3.52 7.26
C ASN A 131 -4.09 -4.69 7.20
N LEU A 132 -4.37 -5.17 5.99
CA LEU A 132 -5.30 -6.26 5.71
C LEU A 132 -4.58 -7.59 5.86
N VAL A 133 -5.15 -8.49 6.65
CA VAL A 133 -4.55 -9.78 6.99
C VAL A 133 -5.54 -10.89 6.66
N GLY A 134 -5.07 -11.89 5.93
CA GLY A 134 -5.88 -12.92 5.30
C GLY A 134 -6.03 -12.73 3.79
N ASP A 135 -6.58 -13.77 3.16
CA ASP A 135 -6.61 -13.94 1.70
C ASP A 135 -7.85 -13.26 1.11
N LEU A 136 -7.68 -12.57 -0.02
CA LEU A 136 -8.74 -11.79 -0.67
C LEU A 136 -9.00 -12.24 -2.11
N ASP A 137 -10.17 -12.86 -2.36
CA ASP A 137 -10.66 -13.08 -3.74
C ASP A 137 -10.73 -11.76 -4.54
N THR A 138 -11.08 -10.65 -3.88
CA THR A 138 -11.16 -9.34 -4.55
C THR A 138 -10.96 -8.20 -3.56
N LEU A 139 -10.03 -7.30 -3.88
CA LEU A 139 -9.86 -6.02 -3.20
C LEU A 139 -10.26 -4.87 -4.12
N THR A 140 -11.33 -4.14 -3.77
CA THR A 140 -11.74 -2.94 -4.52
C THR A 140 -11.41 -1.66 -3.74
N VAL A 141 -10.61 -0.78 -4.32
CA VAL A 141 -10.23 0.51 -3.71
C VAL A 141 -10.89 1.65 -4.46
N GLN A 142 -11.91 2.25 -3.85
CA GLN A 142 -12.68 3.38 -4.42
C GLN A 142 -12.33 4.72 -3.76
N GLY A 143 -11.59 4.69 -2.66
CA GLY A 143 -11.24 5.87 -1.87
C GLY A 143 -10.10 6.72 -2.44
N SER A 144 -9.83 7.87 -1.83
CA SER A 144 -8.69 8.73 -2.17
C SER A 144 -7.66 8.80 -1.05
N ASP A 145 -6.38 9.02 -1.39
CA ASP A 145 -5.30 9.13 -0.39
C ASP A 145 -5.21 7.89 0.52
N VAL A 146 -5.42 6.71 -0.07
CA VAL A 146 -5.49 5.43 0.63
C VAL A 146 -4.14 4.72 0.59
N LYS A 147 -3.72 4.14 1.72
CA LYS A 147 -2.55 3.26 1.82
C LYS A 147 -2.96 1.87 2.31
N ILE A 148 -2.52 0.82 1.64
CA ILE A 148 -2.89 -0.57 1.97
C ILE A 148 -1.64 -1.43 2.00
N ALA A 149 -1.50 -2.22 3.07
CA ALA A 149 -0.71 -3.42 3.11
C ALA A 149 -1.68 -4.61 3.10
N ALA A 150 -1.48 -5.55 2.19
CA ALA A 150 -2.26 -6.78 2.06
C ALA A 150 -1.34 -8.00 2.01
N GLU A 151 -1.90 -9.18 2.27
CA GLU A 151 -1.21 -10.46 2.12
C GLU A 151 -1.41 -10.97 0.69
N ASP A 152 -2.37 -11.85 0.47
CA ASP A 152 -2.70 -12.41 -0.85
C ASP A 152 -3.97 -11.78 -1.44
N VAL A 153 -3.95 -11.47 -2.74
CA VAL A 153 -5.04 -10.80 -3.46
C VAL A 153 -5.17 -11.31 -4.89
N ASP A 154 -6.13 -12.21 -5.14
CA ASP A 154 -6.41 -12.70 -6.50
C ASP A 154 -6.72 -11.53 -7.47
N ASN A 155 -7.58 -10.59 -7.04
CA ASN A 155 -8.10 -9.56 -7.93
C ASN A 155 -8.11 -8.17 -7.28
N LEU A 156 -7.11 -7.35 -7.61
CA LEU A 156 -7.00 -5.97 -7.14
C LEU A 156 -7.60 -5.00 -8.16
N ILE A 157 -8.64 -4.25 -7.75
CA ILE A 157 -9.30 -3.23 -8.56
C ILE A 157 -9.14 -1.86 -7.90
N VAL A 158 -8.39 -0.95 -8.51
CA VAL A 158 -8.18 0.41 -8.01
C VAL A 158 -8.90 1.43 -8.87
N GLN A 159 -9.97 2.01 -8.33
CA GLN A 159 -10.79 3.06 -8.96
C GLN A 159 -10.53 4.45 -8.34
N GLY A 160 -9.90 4.47 -7.16
CA GLY A 160 -9.59 5.68 -6.39
C GLY A 160 -8.45 6.54 -6.95
N SER A 161 -8.10 7.60 -6.22
CA SER A 161 -6.98 8.49 -6.58
C SER A 161 -5.96 8.60 -5.46
N ASN A 162 -4.68 8.78 -5.80
CA ASN A 162 -3.58 8.84 -4.82
C ASN A 162 -3.57 7.59 -3.91
N VAL A 163 -3.63 6.41 -4.52
CA VAL A 163 -3.69 5.14 -3.80
C VAL A 163 -2.31 4.51 -3.80
N THR A 164 -1.86 3.99 -2.66
CA THR A 164 -0.66 3.15 -2.55
C THR A 164 -1.06 1.78 -2.02
N VAL A 165 -0.79 0.72 -2.78
CA VAL A 165 -1.04 -0.66 -2.36
C VAL A 165 0.27 -1.45 -2.38
N TYR A 166 0.53 -2.13 -1.28
CA TYR A 166 1.54 -3.18 -1.17
C TYR A 166 0.82 -4.49 -0.87
N ALA A 167 1.08 -5.53 -1.65
CA ALA A 167 0.57 -6.87 -1.41
C ALA A 167 1.71 -7.89 -1.51
N ARG A 168 1.61 -9.04 -0.84
CA ARG A 168 2.60 -10.11 -1.02
C ARG A 168 2.47 -10.68 -2.42
N ASP A 169 1.26 -11.06 -2.79
CA ASP A 169 0.97 -11.58 -4.11
C ASP A 169 -0.28 -10.94 -4.72
N ILE A 170 -0.28 -10.89 -6.05
CA ILE A 170 -1.41 -10.37 -6.84
C ILE A 170 -1.47 -11.17 -8.15
N ASP A 171 -2.60 -11.82 -8.44
CA ASP A 171 -2.79 -12.49 -9.74
C ASP A 171 -3.24 -11.51 -10.83
N HIS A 172 -4.17 -10.62 -10.49
CA HIS A 172 -4.82 -9.72 -11.42
C HIS A 172 -4.92 -8.29 -10.87
N LEU A 173 -4.37 -7.34 -11.62
CA LEU A 173 -4.36 -5.93 -11.27
C LEU A 173 -5.11 -5.10 -12.31
N THR A 174 -6.22 -4.48 -11.92
CA THR A 174 -6.96 -3.52 -12.73
C THR A 174 -6.90 -2.12 -12.10
N ILE A 175 -6.39 -1.14 -12.85
CA ILE A 175 -6.31 0.26 -12.43
C ILE A 175 -7.15 1.12 -13.36
N GLN A 176 -8.16 1.77 -12.78
CA GLN A 176 -9.01 2.78 -13.44
C GLN A 176 -8.83 4.18 -12.81
N GLY A 177 -8.13 4.23 -11.68
CA GLY A 177 -7.85 5.43 -10.91
C GLY A 177 -6.73 6.31 -11.46
N SER A 178 -6.26 7.24 -10.63
CA SER A 178 -5.15 8.14 -10.97
C SER A 178 -4.15 8.30 -9.83
N ASN A 179 -2.87 8.50 -10.18
CA ASN A 179 -1.77 8.55 -9.22
C ASN A 179 -1.75 7.31 -8.31
N VAL A 180 -1.96 6.13 -8.89
CA VAL A 180 -1.95 4.85 -8.18
C VAL A 180 -0.54 4.28 -8.18
N THR A 181 -0.07 3.81 -7.04
CA THR A 181 1.17 3.06 -6.89
C THR A 181 0.85 1.66 -6.36
N VAL A 182 1.22 0.60 -7.08
CA VAL A 182 1.03 -0.78 -6.65
C VAL A 182 2.36 -1.53 -6.67
N HIS A 183 2.68 -2.22 -5.59
CA HIS A 183 3.88 -3.03 -5.43
C HIS A 183 3.54 -4.42 -4.91
N TRP A 184 4.23 -5.44 -5.43
CA TRP A 184 4.05 -6.85 -5.05
C TRP A 184 5.41 -7.54 -4.83
N LEU A 185 5.42 -8.71 -4.18
CA LEU A 185 6.62 -9.53 -3.99
C LEU A 185 6.62 -10.82 -4.79
N GLY A 186 5.46 -11.45 -4.90
CA GLY A 186 5.25 -12.70 -5.61
C GLY A 186 5.29 -12.52 -7.10
N ASP A 187 4.54 -13.33 -7.83
CA ASP A 187 4.65 -13.37 -9.28
C ASP A 187 4.07 -12.13 -9.95
N ASP A 188 4.42 -11.95 -11.22
CA ASP A 188 3.99 -10.76 -11.95
C ASP A 188 2.49 -10.89 -12.30
N PRO A 189 1.62 -9.98 -11.81
CA PRO A 189 0.20 -10.01 -12.10
C PRO A 189 -0.06 -9.78 -13.59
N THR A 190 -1.25 -10.20 -14.02
CA THR A 190 -1.84 -9.63 -15.24
C THR A 190 -2.28 -8.19 -14.97
N ILE A 191 -1.66 -7.21 -15.64
CA ILE A 191 -1.92 -5.78 -15.42
C ILE A 191 -2.83 -5.20 -16.51
N GLN A 192 -3.89 -4.54 -16.09
CA GLN A 192 -4.76 -3.69 -16.91
C GLN A 192 -4.81 -2.28 -16.33
N ASP A 193 -4.02 -1.38 -16.88
CA ASP A 193 -4.03 0.03 -16.48
C ASP A 193 -4.74 0.88 -17.53
N GLY A 194 -5.95 1.33 -17.20
CA GLY A 194 -6.72 2.31 -17.97
C GLY A 194 -6.76 3.70 -17.33
N GLY A 195 -5.98 3.91 -16.27
CA GLY A 195 -5.94 5.14 -15.50
C GLY A 195 -4.89 6.16 -15.98
N ALA A 196 -4.49 7.07 -15.09
CA ALA A 196 -3.50 8.10 -15.40
C ALA A 196 -2.44 8.25 -14.30
N ASN A 197 -1.17 8.39 -14.72
CA ASN A 197 -0.01 8.60 -13.83
C ASN A 197 0.17 7.48 -12.80
N ASN A 198 -0.05 6.23 -13.20
CA ASN A 198 0.07 5.09 -12.32
C ASN A 198 1.46 4.46 -12.41
N THR A 199 1.88 3.81 -11.33
CA THR A 199 3.16 3.11 -11.22
C THR A 199 2.90 1.74 -10.62
N THR A 200 3.47 0.71 -11.24
CA THR A 200 3.35 -0.68 -10.82
C THR A 200 4.74 -1.32 -10.85
N GLY A 201 5.08 -2.16 -9.88
CA GLY A 201 6.31 -2.94 -9.98
C GLY A 201 6.56 -3.90 -8.85
N LYS A 202 7.16 -5.04 -9.19
CA LYS A 202 7.67 -6.04 -8.26
C LYS A 202 8.79 -5.45 -7.40
N LEU A 203 8.74 -5.72 -6.10
CA LEU A 203 9.79 -5.37 -5.16
C LEU A 203 10.88 -6.45 -5.19
N SER A 204 12.12 -6.00 -5.39
CA SER A 204 13.29 -6.86 -5.25
C SER A 204 13.77 -6.89 -3.80
N GLN A 205 14.08 -8.09 -3.32
CA GLN A 205 14.66 -8.34 -1.99
C GLN A 205 16.19 -8.38 -2.03
#